data_AF-E0VHR6-F1
#
_entry.id   AF-E0VHR6-F1
#
_cell.length_a   1.000
_cell.length_b   1.000
_cell.length_c   1.000
_cell.angle_alpha   90.00
_cell.angle_beta   90.00
_cell.angle_gamma   90.00
#
_symmetry.space_group_name_H-M   'P 1'
#
loop_
_entity.id
_entity.type
_entity.pdbx_description
1 polymer ?
#
loop_
_entity_poly.entity_id
_entity_poly.type
_entity_poly.pdbx_seq_one_letter_code
_entity_poly.pdbx_strand_id
1 'polypeptide(L)'
;MNDIIFLVLDASTKVPDGILAGNTFQLGHFDECISVGVTLPDENRKLKGQYCLAEIEYSPKGEIDVSIDRNSNDIDLFNTSVWSHIKSFNLDRTKTRRDEIYWAICVPDSCTPEDVKISMEEALKKTNGKNSMDIDVRVKVNDKFCQVGTDKFDFSWIRIPQLVMG
;
A
#
# COMPACT_ATOMS: atom_id res chain seq x y z
N MET A 1 -15.52 19.84 2.12
CA MET A 1 -14.60 19.02 2.94
C MET A 1 -14.80 17.53 2.70
N ASN A 2 -16.05 17.03 2.67
CA ASN A 2 -16.35 15.61 2.41
C ASN A 2 -15.93 15.11 1.01
N ASP A 3 -15.95 15.98 -0.01
CA ASP A 3 -15.60 15.58 -1.38
C ASP A 3 -14.11 15.22 -1.56
N ILE A 4 -13.22 15.90 -0.81
CA ILE A 4 -11.77 15.60 -0.85
C ILE A 4 -11.49 14.25 -0.24
N ILE A 5 -12.12 13.95 0.90
CA ILE A 5 -11.98 12.67 1.60
C ILE A 5 -12.39 11.52 0.69
N PHE A 6 -13.47 11.69 -0.07
CA PHE A 6 -13.91 10.70 -1.04
C PHE A 6 -12.88 10.48 -2.15
N LEU A 7 -12.34 11.55 -2.76
CA LEU A 7 -11.34 11.45 -3.84
C LEU A 7 -10.04 10.76 -3.39
N VAL A 8 -9.50 11.12 -2.23
CA VAL A 8 -8.27 10.48 -1.72
C VAL A 8 -8.52 9.03 -1.29
N LEU A 9 -9.70 8.73 -0.74
CA LEU A 9 -10.05 7.36 -0.38
C LEU A 9 -10.28 6.49 -1.62
N ASP A 10 -10.85 7.06 -2.68
CA ASP A 10 -11.09 6.30 -3.91
C ASP A 10 -9.78 5.94 -4.61
N ALA A 11 -8.84 6.88 -4.65
CA ALA A 11 -7.51 6.68 -5.21
C ALA A 11 -6.59 5.75 -4.39
N SER A 12 -6.91 5.55 -3.11
CA SER A 12 -6.17 4.65 -2.22
C SER A 12 -6.46 3.18 -2.50
N THR A 13 -5.55 2.30 -2.10
CA THR A 13 -5.85 0.87 -2.03
C THR A 13 -6.93 0.62 -0.97
N LYS A 14 -7.99 -0.13 -1.35
CA LYS A 14 -9.12 -0.44 -0.46
C LYS A 14 -9.09 -1.88 0.05
N VAL A 15 -9.15 -2.84 -0.87
CA VAL A 15 -9.21 -4.27 -0.57
C VAL A 15 -8.05 -4.93 -1.30
N PRO A 16 -7.14 -5.60 -0.58
CA PRO A 16 -6.03 -6.26 -1.22
C PRO A 16 -6.48 -7.64 -1.71
N ASP A 17 -6.09 -7.99 -2.92
CA ASP A 17 -6.35 -9.31 -3.47
C ASP A 17 -5.06 -10.08 -3.68
N GLY A 18 -5.12 -11.38 -3.43
CA GLY A 18 -4.03 -12.30 -3.74
C GLY A 18 -2.82 -12.25 -2.80
N ILE A 19 -2.90 -11.62 -1.63
CA ILE A 19 -1.79 -11.63 -0.64
C ILE A 19 -1.34 -13.07 -0.36
N LEU A 20 -2.29 -13.97 -0.08
CA LEU A 20 -1.99 -15.39 0.17
C LEU A 20 -1.49 -16.15 -1.07
N ALA A 21 -1.78 -15.62 -2.27
CA ALA A 21 -1.25 -16.13 -3.53
C ALA A 21 0.13 -15.54 -3.88
N GLY A 22 0.67 -14.64 -3.04
CA GLY A 22 1.98 -14.00 -3.22
C GLY A 22 1.95 -12.62 -3.88
N ASN A 23 0.77 -12.00 -4.04
CA ASN A 23 0.68 -10.61 -4.50
C ASN A 23 0.97 -9.65 -3.34
N THR A 24 2.20 -9.17 -3.29
CA THR A 24 2.67 -8.25 -2.23
C THR A 24 2.48 -6.79 -2.58
N PHE A 25 2.15 -6.42 -3.82
CA PHE A 25 2.02 -5.02 -4.25
C PHE A 25 0.56 -4.63 -4.45
N GLN A 26 0.11 -3.68 -3.65
CA GLN A 26 -1.22 -3.10 -3.71
C GLN A 26 -1.06 -1.60 -4.02
N LEU A 27 -1.04 -1.28 -5.31
CA LEU A 27 -0.58 0.03 -5.81
C LEU A 27 -1.67 1.11 -5.90
N GLY A 28 -2.95 0.76 -5.70
CA GLY A 28 -4.05 1.72 -5.82
C GLY A 28 -4.06 2.47 -7.18
N HIS A 29 -4.64 3.67 -7.20
CA HIS A 29 -4.67 4.53 -8.38
C HIS A 29 -3.73 5.72 -8.21
N PHE A 30 -2.48 5.54 -8.65
CA PHE A 30 -1.45 6.57 -8.57
C PHE A 30 -1.85 7.88 -9.25
N ASP A 31 -2.21 7.83 -10.54
CA ASP A 31 -2.53 9.02 -11.34
C ASP A 31 -3.72 9.79 -10.79
N GLU A 32 -4.72 9.08 -10.28
CA GLU A 32 -5.90 9.68 -9.66
C GLU A 32 -5.50 10.48 -8.42
N CYS A 33 -4.68 9.87 -7.54
CA CYS A 33 -4.20 10.52 -6.33
C CYS A 33 -3.44 11.81 -6.61
N ILE A 34 -2.43 11.76 -7.48
CA ILE A 34 -1.61 12.94 -7.78
C ILE A 34 -2.38 14.01 -8.58
N SER A 35 -3.50 13.64 -9.22
CA SER A 35 -4.37 14.60 -9.92
C SER A 35 -5.32 15.36 -9.00
N VAL A 36 -5.47 14.93 -7.73
CA VAL A 36 -6.31 15.61 -6.74
C VAL A 36 -5.71 16.99 -6.47
N GLY A 37 -6.47 18.02 -6.82
CA GLY A 37 -6.11 19.42 -6.59
C GLY A 37 -7.37 20.25 -6.36
N VAL A 38 -7.60 20.67 -5.12
CA VAL A 38 -8.80 21.43 -4.74
C VAL A 38 -8.40 22.75 -4.11
N THR A 39 -9.01 23.84 -4.56
CA THR A 39 -8.84 25.16 -3.93
C THR A 39 -9.89 25.31 -2.85
N LEU A 40 -9.45 25.49 -1.60
CA LEU A 40 -10.35 25.69 -0.47
C LEU A 40 -10.95 27.11 -0.53
N PRO A 41 -12.29 27.26 -0.37
CA PRO A 41 -12.96 28.55 -0.45
C PRO A 41 -12.46 29.58 0.58
N ASP A 42 -12.09 29.11 1.77
CA ASP A 42 -11.83 29.99 2.93
C ASP A 42 -10.41 30.55 3.01
N GLU A 43 -9.43 29.94 2.33
CA GLU A 43 -8.01 30.22 2.62
C GLU A 43 -7.15 30.52 1.38
N ASN A 44 -7.71 30.49 0.16
CA ASN A 44 -6.93 30.45 -1.09
C ASN A 44 -5.83 29.37 -1.11
N ARG A 45 -5.90 28.39 -0.20
CA ARG A 45 -4.96 27.27 -0.13
C ARG A 45 -5.41 26.20 -1.11
N LYS A 46 -4.45 25.72 -1.90
CA LYS A 46 -4.62 24.56 -2.77
C LYS A 46 -4.17 23.34 -1.98
N LEU A 47 -5.09 22.42 -1.73
CA LEU A 47 -4.75 21.08 -1.25
C LEU A 47 -4.47 20.19 -2.44
N LYS A 48 -3.38 19.44 -2.36
CA LYS A 48 -3.00 18.46 -3.38
C LYS A 48 -3.03 17.05 -2.80
N GLY A 49 -3.21 16.06 -3.66
CA GLY A 49 -2.99 14.67 -3.30
C GLY A 49 -1.50 14.33 -3.24
N GLN A 50 -1.16 13.52 -2.26
CA GLN A 50 0.14 12.89 -2.07
C GLN A 50 -0.06 11.39 -2.03
N TYR A 51 0.55 10.71 -2.99
CA TYR A 51 0.59 9.26 -3.05
C TYR A 51 1.76 8.76 -2.21
N CYS A 52 1.52 7.87 -1.25
CA CYS A 52 2.56 7.22 -0.45
C CYS A 52 2.46 5.70 -0.57
N LEU A 53 3.60 5.01 -0.76
CA LEU A 53 3.68 3.56 -0.68
C LEU A 53 4.27 3.15 0.68
N ALA A 54 3.43 2.55 1.52
CA ALA A 54 3.83 2.01 2.82
C ALA A 54 4.25 0.55 2.69
N GLU A 55 5.27 0.15 3.43
CA GLU A 55 5.71 -1.23 3.58
C GLU A 55 5.18 -1.77 4.91
N ILE A 56 4.39 -2.84 4.84
CA ILE A 56 3.78 -3.51 5.98
C ILE A 56 4.43 -4.87 6.11
N GLU A 57 5.22 -5.06 7.17
CA GLU A 57 5.74 -6.37 7.54
C GLU A 57 4.81 -7.00 8.59
N TYR A 58 4.61 -8.31 8.50
CA TYR A 58 3.77 -9.02 9.45
C TYR A 58 4.35 -10.38 9.86
N SER A 59 4.20 -10.71 11.13
CA SER A 59 4.75 -11.93 11.70
C SER A 59 3.80 -12.54 12.73
N PRO A 60 3.86 -13.85 12.98
CA PRO A 60 3.14 -14.46 14.07
C PRO A 60 3.65 -13.91 15.41
N LYS A 61 2.75 -13.75 16.38
CA LYS A 61 3.14 -13.51 17.76
C LYS A 61 3.70 -14.81 18.35
N GLY A 62 4.95 -14.74 18.82
CA GLY A 62 5.70 -15.87 19.34
C GLY A 62 6.73 -16.42 18.35
N GLU A 63 7.70 -17.19 18.88
CA GLU A 63 8.73 -17.81 18.05
C GLU A 63 8.17 -19.05 17.35
N ILE A 64 8.18 -19.03 16.02
CA ILE A 64 7.94 -20.24 15.23
C ILE A 64 9.28 -20.85 14.90
N ASP A 65 9.60 -21.92 15.61
CA ASP A 65 10.72 -22.77 15.27
C ASP A 65 10.38 -23.50 13.97
N VAL A 66 11.15 -23.23 12.92
CA VAL A 66 11.02 -23.92 11.63
C VAL A 66 12.28 -24.74 11.48
N SER A 67 12.20 -25.99 11.91
CA SER A 67 13.18 -27.01 11.58
C SER A 67 13.07 -27.35 10.09
N ILE A 68 13.71 -26.55 9.24
CA ILE A 68 13.80 -26.85 7.81
C ILE A 68 14.77 -28.01 7.63
N ASP A 69 14.21 -29.20 7.50
CA ASP A 69 14.96 -30.35 7.03
C ASP A 69 15.19 -30.16 5.53
N ARG A 70 16.41 -29.78 5.13
CA ARG A 70 16.75 -29.47 3.73
C ARG A 70 16.59 -30.65 2.77
N ASN A 71 16.33 -31.85 3.30
CA ASN A 71 16.12 -33.09 2.55
C ASN A 71 14.64 -33.50 2.45
N SER A 72 13.69 -32.77 3.04
CA SER A 72 12.28 -33.12 2.89
C SER A 72 11.74 -32.68 1.53
N ASN A 73 10.99 -33.57 0.88
CA ASN A 73 10.28 -33.24 -0.35
C ASN A 73 9.19 -32.21 -0.04
N ASP A 74 8.84 -31.36 -1.02
CA ASP A 74 7.79 -30.32 -0.91
C ASP A 74 6.40 -30.84 -0.45
N ILE A 75 6.22 -32.17 -0.36
CA ILE A 75 5.00 -32.86 0.05
C ILE A 75 4.73 -32.74 1.56
N ASP A 76 5.75 -32.61 2.42
CA ASP A 76 5.57 -32.49 3.89
C ASP A 76 5.10 -31.10 4.34
N LEU A 77 5.13 -30.12 3.44
CA LEU A 77 4.73 -28.76 3.72
C LEU A 77 3.22 -28.68 4.07
N PHE A 78 2.34 -29.50 3.48
CA PHE A 78 0.90 -29.45 3.76
C PHE A 78 0.50 -29.79 5.21
N ASN A 79 1.39 -30.39 6.00
CA ASN A 79 1.16 -30.71 7.40
C ASN A 79 1.76 -29.68 8.37
N THR A 80 2.33 -28.58 7.85
CA THR A 80 2.96 -27.52 8.64
C THR A 80 2.08 -26.27 8.73
N SER A 81 2.32 -25.42 9.73
CA SER A 81 1.56 -24.18 9.91
C SER A 81 1.80 -23.21 8.74
N VAL A 82 0.79 -22.39 8.41
CA VAL A 82 0.88 -21.34 7.38
C VAL A 82 2.13 -20.47 7.55
N TRP A 83 2.50 -20.16 8.79
CA TRP A 83 3.68 -19.37 9.09
C TRP A 83 5.00 -20.07 8.81
N SER A 84 5.06 -21.39 8.94
CA SER A 84 6.24 -22.18 8.59
C SER A 84 6.51 -22.09 7.08
N HIS A 85 5.45 -22.08 6.27
CA HIS A 85 5.54 -21.80 4.83
C HIS A 85 6.01 -20.38 4.55
N ILE A 86 5.38 -19.38 5.17
CA ILE A 86 5.79 -17.97 4.95
C ILE A 86 7.29 -17.80 5.25
N LYS A 87 7.76 -18.36 6.38
CA LYS A 87 9.17 -18.29 6.78
C LYS A 87 10.10 -19.08 5.85
N SER A 88 9.69 -20.24 5.33
CA SER A 88 10.52 -20.99 4.37
C SER A 88 10.72 -20.23 3.05
N PHE A 89 9.69 -19.51 2.58
CA PHE A 89 9.80 -18.62 1.41
C PHE A 89 10.76 -17.46 1.67
N ASN A 90 10.76 -16.88 2.87
CA ASN A 90 11.64 -15.74 3.19
C ASN A 90 13.12 -16.12 3.34
N LEU A 91 13.42 -17.39 3.63
CA LEU A 91 14.79 -17.89 3.72
C LEU A 91 15.41 -18.14 2.34
N ASP A 92 14.59 -18.36 1.32
CA ASP A 92 15.01 -18.54 -0.06
C ASP A 92 15.00 -17.22 -0.82
N ARG A 93 16.18 -16.68 -1.09
CA ARG A 93 16.34 -15.40 -1.81
C ARG A 93 15.84 -15.43 -3.26
N THR A 94 15.58 -16.61 -3.82
CA THR A 94 15.01 -16.75 -5.16
C THR A 94 13.49 -16.57 -5.18
N LYS A 95 12.85 -16.60 -4.00
CA LYS A 95 11.40 -16.50 -3.84
C LYS A 95 11.01 -15.12 -3.31
N THR A 96 9.84 -14.65 -3.73
CA THR A 96 9.25 -13.43 -3.18
C THR A 96 8.91 -13.63 -1.72
N ARG A 97 9.32 -12.70 -0.86
CA ARG A 97 8.93 -12.67 0.55
C ARG A 97 7.42 -12.61 0.67
N ARG A 98 6.87 -13.41 1.57
CA ARG A 98 5.41 -13.46 1.78
C ARG A 98 4.97 -12.71 3.03
N ASP A 99 5.90 -12.28 3.88
CA ASP A 99 5.65 -11.53 5.12
C ASP A 99 5.72 -10.00 4.95
N GLU A 100 5.70 -9.51 3.71
CA GLU A 100 5.77 -8.10 3.36
C GLU A 100 4.66 -7.73 2.38
N ILE A 101 4.02 -6.58 2.60
CA ILE A 101 2.99 -6.01 1.74
C ILE A 101 3.32 -4.54 1.48
N TYR A 102 3.37 -4.14 0.22
CA TYR A 102 3.44 -2.76 -0.20
C TYR A 102 2.03 -2.24 -0.44
N TRP A 103 1.64 -1.21 0.30
CA TRP A 103 0.30 -0.66 0.33
C TRP A 103 0.28 0.82 -0.03
N ALA A 104 -0.38 1.14 -1.13
CA ALA A 104 -0.54 2.52 -1.57
C ALA A 104 -1.69 3.20 -0.84
N ILE A 105 -1.41 4.39 -0.31
CA ILE A 105 -2.39 5.28 0.31
C ILE A 105 -2.26 6.68 -0.28
N CYS A 106 -3.40 7.28 -0.59
CA CYS A 106 -3.49 8.66 -1.00
C CYS A 106 -3.90 9.51 0.21
N VAL A 107 -3.09 10.52 0.50
CA VAL A 107 -3.31 11.47 1.60
C VAL A 107 -3.20 12.89 1.07
N PRO A 108 -3.68 13.91 1.79
CA PRO A 108 -3.38 15.30 1.45
C PRO A 108 -1.87 15.57 1.54
N ASP A 109 -1.38 16.52 0.74
CA ASP A 109 0.01 17.01 0.73
C ASP A 109 0.46 17.68 2.03
N SER A 110 -0.47 17.94 2.94
CA SER A 110 -0.18 18.37 4.31
C SER A 110 0.33 17.23 5.23
N CYS A 111 0.16 15.97 4.83
CA CYS A 111 0.55 14.81 5.64
C CYS A 111 2.02 14.45 5.43
N THR A 112 2.73 14.26 6.53
CA THR A 112 4.11 13.75 6.50
C THR A 112 4.14 12.22 6.40
N PRO A 113 5.25 11.60 5.96
CA PRO A 113 5.41 10.15 5.99
C PRO A 113 5.18 9.53 7.37
N GLU A 114 5.51 10.26 8.45
CA GLU A 114 5.27 9.80 9.82
C GLU A 114 3.78 9.83 10.16
N ASP A 115 3.04 10.84 9.72
CA ASP A 115 1.58 10.89 9.92
C ASP A 115 0.87 9.71 9.23
N VAL A 116 1.33 9.36 8.02
CA VAL A 116 0.85 8.19 7.28
C VAL A 116 1.13 6.92 8.06
N LYS A 117 2.36 6.75 8.55
CA LYS A 117 2.76 5.58 9.34
C LYS A 117 1.90 5.43 10.59
N ILE A 118 1.75 6.49 11.40
CA ILE A 118 0.94 6.48 12.62
C ILE A 118 -0.51 6.10 12.29
N SER A 119 -1.10 6.74 11.28
CA SER A 119 -2.48 6.50 10.86
C SER A 119 -2.71 5.05 10.41
N MET A 120 -1.76 4.48 9.66
CA MET A 120 -1.84 3.09 9.21
C MET A 120 -1.67 2.09 10.37
N GLU A 121 -0.72 2.33 11.27
CA GLU A 121 -0.55 1.47 12.45
C GLU A 121 -1.81 1.44 13.32
N GLU A 122 -2.46 2.59 13.54
CA GLU A 122 -3.71 2.65 14.29
C GLU A 122 -4.85 1.89 13.61
N ALA A 123 -4.99 2.04 12.28
CA ALA A 123 -5.97 1.32 11.49
C ALA A 123 -5.77 -0.21 11.55
N LEU A 124 -4.52 -0.66 11.47
CA LEU A 124 -4.16 -2.08 11.54
C LEU A 124 -4.36 -2.65 12.96
N LYS A 125 -3.98 -1.92 14.01
CA LYS A 125 -4.25 -2.30 15.41
C LYS A 125 -5.73 -2.51 15.68
N LYS A 126 -6.59 -1.63 15.15
CA LYS A 126 -8.06 -1.74 15.27
C LYS A 126 -8.61 -2.99 14.59
N THR A 127 -7.97 -3.44 13.51
CA THR A 127 -8.36 -4.64 12.76
C THR A 127 -7.91 -5.91 13.47
N ASN A 128 -6.68 -5.93 13.99
CA ASN A 128 -6.16 -7.07 14.76
C ASN A 128 -6.96 -7.33 16.05
N GLY A 129 -7.37 -6.27 16.75
CA GLY A 129 -8.14 -6.39 18.00
C GLY A 129 -9.55 -6.98 17.85
N LYS A 130 -10.10 -7.03 16.63
CA LYS A 130 -11.45 -7.58 16.38
C LYS A 130 -11.46 -9.05 15.95
N ASN A 131 -10.34 -9.55 15.41
CA ASN A 131 -10.32 -10.83 14.68
C ASN A 131 -9.43 -11.92 15.31
N SER A 132 -8.94 -11.73 16.55
CA SER A 132 -8.15 -12.75 17.29
C SER A 132 -6.93 -13.31 16.53
N MET A 133 -6.42 -12.57 15.53
CA MET A 133 -5.22 -12.98 14.82
C MET A 133 -4.01 -12.47 15.61
N ASP A 134 -3.26 -13.40 16.20
CA ASP A 134 -2.05 -13.15 16.97
C ASP A 134 -0.90 -12.80 15.99
N ILE A 135 -1.01 -11.63 15.36
CA ILE A 135 -0.12 -11.12 14.33
C ILE A 135 0.50 -9.81 14.82
N ASP A 136 1.83 -9.77 14.81
CA ASP A 136 2.61 -8.54 14.96
C ASP A 136 2.77 -7.88 13.59
N VAL A 137 2.52 -6.58 13.54
CA VAL A 137 2.54 -5.80 12.30
C VAL A 137 3.45 -4.60 12.50
N ARG A 138 4.34 -4.35 11.55
CA ARG A 138 5.22 -3.18 11.52
C ARG A 138 5.00 -2.43 10.22
N VAL A 139 4.80 -1.11 10.33
CA VAL A 139 4.61 -0.24 9.16
C VAL A 139 5.84 0.64 9.01
N LYS A 140 6.35 0.74 7.78
CA LYS A 140 7.39 1.67 7.38
C LYS A 140 6.89 2.50 6.22
N VAL A 141 7.14 3.81 6.27
CA VAL A 141 6.83 4.73 5.18
C VAL A 141 8.11 5.50 4.86
N ASN A 142 8.61 5.33 3.64
CA ASN A 142 9.81 6.04 3.18
C ASN A 142 9.37 7.29 2.43
N ASP A 143 9.96 8.44 2.78
CA ASP A 143 9.79 9.71 2.07
C ASP A 143 9.98 9.57 0.55
N LYS A 144 10.95 8.77 0.10
CA LYS A 144 11.20 8.53 -1.33
C LYS A 144 10.05 7.86 -2.07
N PHE A 145 9.13 7.24 -1.34
CA PHE A 145 7.93 6.61 -1.90
C PHE A 145 6.67 7.44 -1.66
N CYS A 146 6.82 8.69 -1.24
CA CYS A 146 5.77 9.68 -1.18
C CYS A 146 5.96 10.71 -2.30
N GLN A 147 4.94 10.89 -3.14
CA GLN A 147 4.97 11.81 -4.27
C GLN A 147 3.73 12.68 -4.29
N VAL A 148 3.94 13.99 -4.33
CA VAL A 148 2.89 14.99 -4.46
C VAL A 148 2.64 15.27 -5.95
N GLY A 149 1.37 15.47 -6.30
CA GLY A 149 0.99 15.93 -7.62
C GLY A 149 1.62 17.25 -8.02
N THR A 150 2.29 17.27 -9.17
CA THR A 150 2.61 18.53 -9.86
C THR A 150 1.33 19.08 -10.48
N ASP A 151 1.27 20.40 -10.69
CA ASP A 151 0.13 20.99 -11.40
C ASP A 151 -0.09 20.24 -12.74
N LYS A 152 -1.35 19.91 -13.05
CA LYS A 152 -1.74 19.10 -14.23
C LYS A 152 -0.88 19.50 -15.43
N PHE A 153 -0.25 18.52 -16.09
CA PHE A 153 0.37 18.77 -17.39
C PHE A 153 -0.66 19.47 -18.27
N ASP A 154 -0.40 20.74 -18.56
CA ASP A 154 -1.26 21.51 -19.45
C ASP A 154 -1.08 20.93 -20.85
N PHE A 155 -2.00 20.04 -21.23
CA PHE A 155 -2.06 19.49 -22.59
C PHE A 155 -2.66 20.49 -23.59
N SER A 156 -2.74 21.78 -23.27
CA SER A 156 -3.15 22.84 -24.22
C SER A 156 -2.35 22.83 -25.53
N TRP A 157 -1.14 22.26 -25.52
CA TRP A 157 -0.30 22.04 -26.70
C TRP A 157 -0.69 20.81 -27.55
N ILE A 158 -1.43 19.83 -27.00
CA ILE A 158 -2.06 18.75 -27.76
C ILE A 158 -3.38 19.26 -28.34
N ARG A 159 -3.31 20.28 -29.20
CA ARG A 159 -4.40 20.53 -30.13
C ARG A 159 -4.33 19.46 -31.21
N ILE A 160 -5.13 18.41 -31.07
CA ILE A 160 -5.43 17.51 -32.18
C ILE A 160 -6.03 18.40 -33.27
N PRO A 161 -5.38 18.57 -34.45
CA PRO A 161 -5.98 19.31 -35.53
C PRO A 161 -7.27 18.59 -35.87
N GLN A 162 -8.40 19.26 -35.68
CA GLN A 162 -9.68 18.76 -36.13
C GLN A 162 -9.54 18.60 -37.64
N LEU A 163 -9.44 17.34 -38.09
CA LEU A 163 -9.44 17.00 -39.50
C LEU A 163 -10.65 17.69 -40.12
N VAL A 164 -10.35 18.71 -40.92
CA VAL A 164 -11.33 19.37 -41.78
C VAL A 164 -11.70 18.33 -42.83
N MET A 165 -12.79 17.61 -42.59
CA MET A 165 -13.49 16.87 -43.64
C MET A 165 -14.14 17.91 -44.54
N GLY A 166 -13.44 18.22 -45.64
CA GLY A 166 -14.07 18.72 -46.86
C GLY A 166 -14.67 17.58 -47.68
#